data_AF-A0AAE0EC54-F1
#
_entry.id   AF-A0AAE0EC54-F1
#
_cell.length_a   1.000
_cell.length_b   1.000
_cell.length_c   1.000
_cell.angle_alpha   90.00
_cell.angle_beta   90.00
_cell.angle_gamma   90.00
#
_symmetry.space_group_name_H-M   'P 1'
#
loop_
_entity.id
_entity.type
_entity.pdbx_description
1 polymer ?
#
loop_
_entity_poly.entity_id
_entity_poly.type
_entity_poly.pdbx_seq_one_letter_code
_entity_poly.pdbx_strand_id
1 'polypeptide(L)'
;MSSTTPSLSLCTIISESRRIIKAHSRHFLALSVLFLLPLSFSIIVYPVLQQLLLNSTQNHQSLSFLTHFTSTLTNNDNNRPLFLALAFTIFLSVFTLCAVGSITYSVFHGFYGRPVKLLSALKSIFTSFLPLLATTIASQIIINGLVLVFAVFFLLVIKLVNSVGLVQLDYSSPYFTGFALLVFVALLLVLVNLQVNWNLASVVVVVESSWGFKPLKRSSSLIKGYKLVALSLYLYYSVFTGIFIWSHTALSMYLNNSDWLKNWGFVLQIVFPSTLLTLLFLQYMAANTVLYMYCKAIHGELALEIADEFAKEYVSLPFDDGKVPHLVSVSYAT
;
A
#
# COMPACT_ATOMS: atom_id res chain seq x y z
N MET A 1 22.72 -29.91 -17.81
CA MET A 1 21.95 -28.70 -18.13
C MET A 1 21.25 -28.25 -16.86
N SER A 2 21.85 -27.31 -16.14
CA SER A 2 21.29 -26.72 -14.91
C SER A 2 20.23 -25.70 -15.29
N SER A 3 18.95 -26.01 -15.04
CA SER A 3 17.87 -25.04 -15.12
C SER A 3 18.11 -23.97 -14.05
N THR A 4 18.69 -22.84 -14.45
CA THR A 4 18.73 -21.63 -13.63
C THR A 4 17.29 -21.15 -13.45
N THR A 5 16.70 -21.48 -12.30
CA THR A 5 15.49 -20.80 -11.80
C THR A 5 15.75 -19.30 -11.87
N PRO A 6 14.98 -18.51 -12.63
CA PRO A 6 15.22 -17.09 -12.78
C PRO A 6 15.14 -16.46 -11.38
N SER A 7 16.26 -15.90 -10.91
CA SER A 7 16.28 -15.16 -9.66
C SER A 7 15.30 -14.02 -9.79
N LEU A 8 14.24 -14.06 -8.98
CA LEU A 8 13.18 -13.08 -8.98
C LEU A 8 13.76 -11.69 -8.65
N SER A 9 13.88 -10.86 -9.68
CA SER A 9 14.49 -9.54 -9.58
C SER A 9 13.41 -8.45 -9.49
N LEU A 10 13.73 -7.34 -8.83
CA LEU A 10 12.83 -6.18 -8.72
C LEU A 10 12.44 -5.62 -10.08
N CYS A 11 13.42 -5.55 -10.99
CA CYS A 11 13.18 -5.09 -12.35
C CYS A 11 12.17 -5.97 -13.07
N THR A 12 12.21 -7.30 -12.87
CA THR A 12 11.23 -8.23 -13.44
C THR A 12 9.82 -7.92 -12.92
N ILE A 13 9.64 -7.69 -11.61
CA ILE A 13 8.33 -7.36 -11.04
C ILE A 13 7.80 -6.03 -11.60
N ILE A 14 8.67 -5.01 -11.68
CA ILE A 14 8.30 -3.68 -12.18
C ILE A 14 7.98 -3.74 -13.68
N SER A 15 8.76 -4.45 -14.48
CA SER A 15 8.50 -4.59 -15.92
C SER A 15 7.21 -5.36 -16.19
N GLU A 16 6.95 -6.42 -15.42
CA GLU A 16 5.75 -7.24 -15.55
C GLU A 16 4.48 -6.48 -15.15
N SER A 17 4.52 -5.78 -14.01
CA SER A 17 3.40 -4.91 -13.60
C SER A 17 3.12 -3.81 -14.63
N ARG A 18 4.16 -3.16 -15.19
CA ARG A 18 4.00 -2.19 -16.28
C ARG A 18 3.40 -2.81 -17.53
N ARG A 19 3.81 -4.04 -17.88
CA ARG A 19 3.29 -4.77 -19.06
C ARG A 19 1.79 -5.02 -18.91
N ILE A 20 1.34 -5.51 -17.76
CA ILE A 20 -0.08 -5.78 -17.48
C ILE A 20 -0.89 -4.49 -17.51
N ILE A 21 -0.41 -3.42 -16.87
CA ILE A 21 -1.08 -2.12 -16.89
C ILE A 21 -1.20 -1.60 -18.32
N LYS A 22 -0.13 -1.69 -19.12
CA LYS A 22 -0.13 -1.20 -20.51
C LYS A 22 -1.09 -2.00 -21.40
N ALA A 23 -1.18 -3.32 -21.22
CA ALA A 23 -2.07 -4.19 -21.98
C ALA A 23 -3.55 -3.82 -21.80
N HIS A 24 -3.96 -3.41 -20.60
CA HIS A 24 -5.33 -2.99 -20.30
C HIS A 24 -5.42 -1.53 -19.84
N SER A 25 -4.63 -0.65 -20.47
CA SER A 25 -4.41 0.74 -20.02
C SER A 25 -5.68 1.56 -19.83
N ARG A 26 -6.69 1.42 -20.71
CA ARG A 26 -7.97 2.14 -20.59
C ARG A 26 -8.73 1.75 -19.31
N HIS A 27 -8.70 0.48 -18.94
CA HIS A 27 -9.37 -0.02 -17.75
C HIS A 27 -8.67 0.45 -16.47
N PHE A 28 -7.34 0.30 -16.42
CA PHE A 28 -6.55 0.78 -15.29
C PHE A 28 -6.58 2.30 -15.15
N LEU A 29 -6.65 3.04 -16.26
CA LEU A 29 -6.85 4.49 -16.23
C LEU A 29 -8.21 4.85 -15.66
N ALA A 30 -9.28 4.15 -16.06
CA ALA A 30 -10.62 4.38 -15.50
C ALA A 30 -10.66 4.10 -13.98
N LEU A 31 -10.06 2.99 -13.51
CA LEU A 31 -9.93 2.71 -12.07
C LEU A 31 -9.10 3.76 -11.34
N SER A 32 -8.02 4.23 -11.96
CA SER A 32 -7.16 5.27 -11.38
C SER A 32 -7.89 6.59 -11.24
N VAL A 33 -8.64 7.01 -12.26
CA VAL A 33 -9.47 8.23 -12.22
C VAL A 33 -10.60 8.10 -11.21
N LEU A 34 -11.18 6.89 -11.06
CA LEU A 34 -12.31 6.66 -10.16
C LEU A 34 -11.89 6.64 -8.67
N PHE A 35 -10.76 6.01 -8.34
CA PHE A 35 -10.36 5.79 -6.93
C PHE A 35 -9.04 6.45 -6.53
N LEU A 36 -8.01 6.38 -7.36
CA LEU A 36 -6.68 6.89 -6.99
C LEU A 36 -6.56 8.41 -7.15
N LEU A 37 -7.20 9.00 -8.16
CA LEU A 37 -7.17 10.43 -8.43
C LEU A 37 -7.86 11.25 -7.33
N PRO A 38 -9.08 10.90 -6.87
CA PRO A 38 -9.69 11.60 -5.74
C PRO A 38 -8.83 11.49 -4.49
N LEU A 39 -8.28 10.32 -4.22
CA LEU A 39 -7.40 10.06 -3.09
C LEU A 39 -6.12 10.90 -3.13
N SER A 40 -5.43 10.93 -4.28
CA SER A 40 -4.16 11.65 -4.43
C SER A 40 -4.36 13.15 -4.37
N PHE A 41 -5.44 13.65 -5.00
CA PHE A 41 -5.84 15.05 -4.91
C PHE A 41 -6.12 15.45 -3.47
N SER A 42 -6.90 14.64 -2.75
CA SER A 42 -7.22 14.86 -1.34
C SER A 42 -5.98 14.92 -0.45
N ILE A 43 -4.98 14.06 -0.65
CA ILE A 43 -3.72 14.08 0.11
C ILE A 43 -2.96 15.40 -0.10
N ILE A 44 -2.93 15.93 -1.32
CA ILE A 44 -2.21 17.16 -1.65
C ILE A 44 -2.94 18.40 -1.15
N VAL A 45 -4.27 18.41 -1.24
CA VAL A 45 -5.11 19.57 -0.91
C VAL A 45 -5.39 19.69 0.59
N TYR A 46 -5.47 18.58 1.32
CA TYR A 46 -5.75 18.57 2.76
C TYR A 46 -4.88 19.50 3.61
N PRO A 47 -3.53 19.52 3.50
CA PRO A 47 -2.72 20.44 4.28
C PRO A 47 -3.03 21.92 3.98
N VAL A 48 -3.38 22.24 2.74
CA VAL A 48 -3.77 23.60 2.33
C VAL A 48 -5.14 23.97 2.93
N LEU A 49 -6.12 23.06 2.87
CA LEU A 49 -7.43 23.27 3.50
C LEU A 49 -7.31 23.43 5.02
N GLN A 50 -6.47 22.63 5.66
CA GLN A 50 -6.23 22.71 7.10
C GLN A 50 -5.59 24.06 7.47
N GLN A 51 -4.61 24.54 6.69
CA GLN A 51 -4.02 25.86 6.89
C GLN A 51 -5.03 26.99 6.70
N LEU A 52 -5.87 26.95 5.67
CA LEU A 52 -6.91 27.97 5.43
C LEU A 52 -7.94 28.02 6.56
N LEU A 53 -8.37 26.86 7.05
CA LEU A 53 -9.35 26.76 8.14
C LEU A 53 -8.79 27.29 9.47
N LEU A 54 -7.49 27.08 9.73
CA LEU A 54 -6.82 27.51 10.96
C LEU A 54 -6.32 28.95 10.92
N ASN A 55 -5.83 29.43 9.76
CA ASN A 55 -5.42 30.83 9.58
C ASN A 55 -6.61 31.80 9.65
N SER A 56 -7.83 31.33 9.37
CA SER A 56 -9.05 32.11 9.66
C SER A 56 -9.24 32.39 11.16
N THR A 57 -8.48 31.74 12.05
CA THR A 57 -8.67 31.85 13.51
C THR A 57 -7.51 32.48 14.28
N GLN A 58 -6.27 32.48 13.78
CA GLN A 58 -5.15 33.14 14.49
C GLN A 58 -4.15 33.79 13.52
N ASN A 59 -3.90 35.08 13.77
CA ASN A 59 -2.93 35.90 13.07
C ASN A 59 -1.50 35.48 13.50
N HIS A 60 -0.62 35.25 12.50
CA HIS A 60 0.84 35.10 12.59
C HIS A 60 1.43 33.98 13.49
N GLN A 61 2.00 32.93 12.88
CA GLN A 61 3.46 32.62 12.84
C GLN A 61 3.78 31.12 12.62
N SER A 62 4.74 30.91 11.72
CA SER A 62 5.64 29.76 11.52
C SER A 62 5.05 28.37 11.20
N LEU A 63 5.42 27.93 10.01
CA LEU A 63 5.01 26.73 9.29
C LEU A 63 6.00 25.59 9.59
N SER A 64 5.61 24.65 10.44
CA SER A 64 6.35 23.41 10.68
C SER A 64 5.42 22.20 10.63
N PHE A 65 5.57 21.41 9.57
CA PHE A 65 4.77 20.22 9.23
C PHE A 65 4.71 19.18 10.37
N LEU A 66 5.69 19.18 11.27
CA LEU A 66 5.81 18.25 12.40
C LEU A 66 5.17 18.79 13.71
N THR A 67 5.17 20.11 13.92
CA THR A 67 4.57 20.76 15.10
C THR A 67 3.05 20.89 14.97
N HIS A 68 2.55 20.73 13.75
CA HIS A 68 1.15 20.87 13.39
C HIS A 68 0.27 19.66 13.80
N PHE A 69 0.87 18.49 14.05
CA PHE A 69 0.17 17.37 14.69
C PHE A 69 0.01 17.59 16.19
N THR A 70 1.03 18.14 16.86
CA THR A 70 1.00 18.42 18.30
C THR A 70 0.10 19.60 18.69
N SER A 71 -0.04 20.61 17.82
CA SER A 71 -0.89 21.79 18.11
C SER A 71 -2.39 21.51 18.00
N THR A 72 -2.80 20.38 17.41
CA THR A 72 -4.22 19.99 17.32
C THR A 72 -4.84 19.55 18.65
N LEU A 73 -4.01 19.28 19.67
CA LEU A 73 -4.44 18.83 20.99
C LEU A 73 -4.59 19.96 22.02
N THR A 74 -4.11 21.17 21.73
CA THR A 74 -3.96 22.22 22.76
C THR A 74 -4.89 23.42 22.62
N ASN A 75 -5.60 23.60 21.51
CA ASN A 75 -6.59 24.68 21.39
C ASN A 75 -8.02 24.14 21.57
N ASN A 76 -8.43 24.15 22.84
CA ASN A 76 -9.75 23.84 23.32
C ASN A 76 -10.69 25.01 23.01
N ASP A 77 -11.51 24.89 21.95
CA ASP A 77 -12.85 25.54 21.82
C ASP A 77 -13.52 25.33 20.45
N ASN A 78 -12.92 24.57 19.52
CA ASN A 78 -13.60 24.21 18.28
C ASN A 78 -13.35 22.74 17.94
N ASN A 79 -14.39 21.89 18.03
CA ASN A 79 -14.32 20.47 17.62
C ASN A 79 -14.29 20.30 16.08
N ARG A 80 -14.44 21.40 15.33
CA ARG A 80 -14.46 21.45 13.85
C ARG A 80 -13.21 20.82 13.19
N PRO A 81 -11.95 21.12 13.59
CA PRO A 81 -10.76 20.47 13.04
C PRO A 81 -10.70 18.96 13.28
N LEU A 82 -11.16 18.47 14.44
CA LEU A 82 -11.17 17.02 14.75
C LEU A 82 -12.18 16.28 13.87
N PHE A 83 -13.38 16.82 13.72
CA PHE A 83 -14.40 16.24 12.85
C PHE A 83 -13.93 16.21 11.38
N LEU A 84 -13.31 17.29 10.90
CA LEU A 84 -12.76 17.36 9.54
C LEU A 84 -11.65 16.33 9.33
N ALA A 85 -10.72 16.20 10.29
CA ALA A 85 -9.65 15.20 10.24
C ALA A 85 -10.21 13.76 10.24
N LEU A 86 -11.20 13.47 11.09
CA LEU A 86 -11.87 12.18 11.11
C LEU A 86 -12.58 11.88 9.78
N ALA A 87 -13.39 12.81 9.28
CA ALA A 87 -14.06 12.65 7.99
C ALA A 87 -13.06 12.42 6.84
N PHE A 88 -11.94 13.14 6.85
CA PHE A 88 -10.87 12.98 5.88
C PHE A 88 -10.19 11.61 5.96
N THR A 89 -9.87 11.13 7.17
CA THR A 89 -9.28 9.80 7.35
C THR A 89 -10.23 8.68 6.91
N ILE A 90 -11.53 8.80 7.20
CA ILE A 90 -12.55 7.86 6.72
C ILE A 90 -12.60 7.88 5.19
N PHE A 91 -12.64 9.06 4.59
CA PHE A 91 -12.63 9.21 3.13
C PHE A 91 -11.41 8.53 2.50
N LEU A 92 -10.20 8.82 2.99
CA LEU A 92 -8.98 8.18 2.50
C LEU A 92 -9.01 6.66 2.71
N SER A 93 -9.48 6.19 3.85
CA SER A 93 -9.60 4.76 4.14
C SER A 93 -10.55 4.07 3.16
N VAL A 94 -11.71 4.65 2.87
CA VAL A 94 -12.67 4.06 1.93
C VAL A 94 -12.06 3.99 0.52
N PHE A 95 -11.49 5.09 0.03
CA PHE A 95 -10.93 5.15 -1.31
C PHE A 95 -9.69 4.26 -1.48
N THR A 96 -8.82 4.15 -0.47
CA THR A 96 -7.68 3.23 -0.48
C THR A 96 -8.14 1.77 -0.57
N LEU A 97 -9.13 1.37 0.23
CA LEU A 97 -9.67 0.00 0.22
C LEU A 97 -10.30 -0.34 -1.13
N CYS A 98 -11.09 0.59 -1.71
CA CYS A 98 -11.68 0.44 -3.03
C CYS A 98 -10.61 0.32 -4.14
N ALA A 99 -9.57 1.15 -4.10
CA ALA A 99 -8.46 1.11 -5.05
C ALA A 99 -7.72 -0.22 -4.97
N VAL A 100 -7.33 -0.64 -3.76
CA VAL A 100 -6.62 -1.91 -3.54
C VAL A 100 -7.44 -3.10 -4.02
N GLY A 101 -8.73 -3.17 -3.69
CA GLY A 101 -9.62 -4.25 -4.12
C GLY A 101 -9.74 -4.33 -5.64
N SER A 102 -10.07 -3.20 -6.29
CA SER A 102 -10.31 -3.17 -7.73
C SER A 102 -9.05 -3.40 -8.56
N ILE A 103 -7.93 -2.76 -8.21
CA ILE A 103 -6.66 -2.89 -8.91
C ILE A 103 -6.11 -4.29 -8.73
N THR A 104 -6.17 -4.85 -7.51
CA THR A 104 -5.71 -6.22 -7.25
C THR A 104 -6.47 -7.25 -8.06
N TYR A 105 -7.80 -7.17 -8.03
CA TYR A 105 -8.66 -8.06 -8.83
C TYR A 105 -8.34 -7.95 -10.32
N SER A 106 -8.10 -6.73 -10.81
CA SER A 106 -7.86 -6.46 -12.22
C SER A 106 -6.48 -6.90 -12.68
N VAL A 107 -5.44 -6.73 -11.86
CA VAL A 107 -4.09 -7.25 -12.16
C VAL A 107 -4.07 -8.78 -12.08
N PHE A 108 -4.76 -9.38 -11.12
CA PHE A 108 -4.89 -10.84 -11.02
C PHE A 108 -5.51 -11.44 -12.29
N HIS A 109 -6.67 -10.93 -12.72
CA HIS A 109 -7.28 -11.40 -13.97
C HIS A 109 -6.48 -11.02 -15.23
N GLY A 110 -5.83 -9.86 -15.24
CA GLY A 110 -4.94 -9.45 -16.32
C GLY A 110 -3.70 -10.34 -16.45
N PHE A 111 -3.19 -10.89 -15.35
CA PHE A 111 -2.09 -11.86 -15.36
C PHE A 111 -2.49 -13.16 -16.08
N TYR A 112 -3.73 -13.60 -15.91
CA TYR A 112 -4.30 -14.77 -16.61
C TYR A 112 -4.83 -14.47 -18.02
N GLY A 113 -4.64 -13.24 -18.53
CA GLY A 113 -5.07 -12.84 -19.88
C GLY A 113 -6.59 -12.74 -20.08
N ARG A 114 -7.39 -12.72 -19.00
CA ARG A 114 -8.85 -12.63 -19.09
C ARG A 114 -9.30 -11.18 -19.33
N PRO A 115 -10.38 -10.95 -20.11
CA PRO A 115 -10.90 -9.61 -20.33
C PRO A 115 -11.44 -9.00 -19.03
N VAL A 116 -10.78 -7.96 -18.54
CA VAL A 116 -11.15 -7.30 -17.28
C VAL A 116 -12.32 -6.34 -17.50
N LYS A 117 -13.50 -6.67 -16.95
CA LYS A 117 -14.67 -5.77 -16.95
C LYS A 117 -14.67 -4.89 -15.71
N LEU A 118 -14.88 -3.58 -15.87
CA LEU A 118 -14.91 -2.60 -14.78
C LEU A 118 -16.02 -2.90 -13.76
N LEU A 119 -17.19 -3.33 -14.22
CA LEU A 119 -18.31 -3.70 -13.35
C LEU A 119 -17.98 -4.90 -12.45
N SER A 120 -17.26 -5.90 -12.97
CA SER A 120 -16.82 -7.06 -12.19
C SER A 120 -15.79 -6.65 -11.13
N ALA A 121 -14.87 -5.75 -11.47
CA ALA A 121 -13.92 -5.18 -10.52
C ALA A 121 -14.64 -4.39 -9.41
N LEU A 122 -15.66 -3.59 -9.75
CA LEU A 122 -16.49 -2.88 -8.76
C LEU A 122 -17.29 -3.84 -7.87
N LYS A 123 -17.88 -4.90 -8.42
CA LYS A 123 -18.59 -5.91 -7.63
C LYS A 123 -17.65 -6.60 -6.64
N SER A 124 -16.42 -6.89 -7.06
CA SER A 124 -15.37 -7.43 -6.19
C SER A 124 -15.02 -6.50 -5.03
N ILE A 125 -15.12 -5.18 -5.21
CA ILE A 125 -14.94 -4.22 -4.10
C ILE A 125 -15.98 -4.48 -3.01
N PHE A 126 -17.27 -4.56 -3.34
CA PHE A 126 -18.32 -4.74 -2.33
C PHE A 126 -18.16 -6.04 -1.53
N THR A 127 -17.72 -7.11 -2.19
CA THR A 127 -17.44 -8.40 -1.51
C THR A 127 -16.15 -8.37 -0.71
N SER A 128 -15.15 -7.60 -1.15
CA SER A 128 -13.81 -7.55 -0.53
C SER A 128 -13.64 -6.43 0.51
N PHE A 129 -14.57 -5.47 0.56
CA PHE A 129 -14.46 -4.26 1.38
C PHE A 129 -14.42 -4.56 2.88
N LEU A 130 -15.40 -5.31 3.39
CA LEU A 130 -15.44 -5.71 4.79
C LEU A 130 -14.24 -6.57 5.24
N PRO A 131 -13.80 -7.60 4.47
CA PRO A 131 -12.59 -8.34 4.81
C PRO A 131 -11.33 -7.47 4.85
N LEU A 132 -11.19 -6.57 3.88
CA LEU A 132 -10.02 -5.70 3.75
C LEU A 132 -10.02 -4.65 4.86
N LEU A 133 -11.18 -4.10 5.21
CA LEU A 133 -11.37 -3.22 6.35
C LEU A 133 -11.01 -3.94 7.66
N ALA A 134 -11.54 -5.15 7.88
CA ALA A 134 -11.25 -5.93 9.09
C ALA A 134 -9.75 -6.24 9.23
N THR A 135 -9.08 -6.60 8.13
CA THR A 135 -7.63 -6.86 8.12
C THR A 135 -6.81 -5.60 8.36
N THR A 136 -7.25 -4.46 7.81
CA THR A 136 -6.62 -3.15 8.02
C THR A 136 -6.77 -2.70 9.47
N ILE A 137 -7.97 -2.85 10.06
CA ILE A 137 -8.18 -2.56 11.48
C ILE A 137 -7.29 -3.48 12.35
N ALA A 138 -7.24 -4.78 12.04
CA ALA A 138 -6.42 -5.74 12.76
C ALA A 138 -4.91 -5.38 12.70
N SER A 139 -4.40 -4.99 11.53
CA SER A 139 -3.00 -4.58 11.39
C SER A 139 -2.70 -3.28 12.15
N GLN A 140 -3.62 -2.30 12.10
CA GLN A 140 -3.49 -1.05 12.84
C GLN A 140 -3.52 -1.26 14.36
N ILE A 141 -4.38 -2.15 14.87
CA ILE A 141 -4.41 -2.51 16.30
C ILE A 141 -3.05 -3.09 16.73
N ILE A 142 -2.45 -3.98 15.92
CA ILE A 142 -1.15 -4.56 16.27
C ILE A 142 -0.04 -3.50 16.22
N ILE A 143 0.00 -2.66 15.18
CA ILE A 143 1.01 -1.60 15.04
C ILE A 143 0.91 -0.61 16.22
N ASN A 144 -0.30 -0.12 16.51
CA ASN A 144 -0.52 0.81 17.61
C ASN A 144 -0.22 0.17 18.96
N GLY A 145 -0.59 -1.10 19.16
CA GLY A 145 -0.25 -1.86 20.37
C GLY A 145 1.26 -2.00 20.55
N LEU A 146 2.00 -2.28 19.47
CA LEU A 146 3.45 -2.38 19.49
C LEU A 146 4.11 -1.04 19.84
N VAL A 147 3.68 0.05 19.20
CA VAL A 147 4.17 1.40 19.50
C VAL A 147 3.87 1.77 20.96
N LEU A 148 2.68 1.44 21.46
CA LEU A 148 2.29 1.66 22.85
C LEU A 148 3.18 0.89 23.82
N VAL A 149 3.50 -0.38 23.55
CA VAL A 149 4.39 -1.19 24.39
C VAL A 149 5.79 -0.57 24.46
N PHE A 150 6.35 -0.15 23.32
CA PHE A 150 7.65 0.53 23.28
C PHE A 150 7.63 1.89 24.00
N ALA A 151 6.55 2.66 23.85
CA ALA A 151 6.37 3.94 24.53
C ALA A 151 6.28 3.76 26.05
N VAL A 152 5.48 2.80 26.52
CA VAL A 152 5.37 2.47 27.95
C VAL A 152 6.70 2.00 28.49
N PHE A 153 7.42 1.13 27.77
CA PHE A 153 8.76 0.69 28.16
C PHE A 153 9.72 1.87 28.32
N PHE A 154 9.76 2.78 27.35
CA PHE A 154 10.60 3.98 27.40
C PHE A 154 10.25 4.87 28.60
N LEU A 155 8.96 5.11 28.86
CA LEU A 155 8.50 5.88 30.02
C LEU A 155 8.83 5.22 31.36
N LEU A 156 8.75 3.88 31.44
CA LEU A 156 9.12 3.13 32.64
C LEU A 156 10.62 3.26 32.93
N VAL A 157 11.47 3.19 31.90
CA VAL A 157 12.92 3.40 32.06
C VAL A 157 13.20 4.79 32.60
N ILE A 158 12.56 5.83 32.05
CA ILE A 158 12.72 7.22 32.55
C ILE A 158 12.28 7.33 34.02
N LYS A 159 11.10 6.79 34.36
CA LYS A 159 10.58 6.84 35.74
C LYS A 159 11.48 6.07 36.71
N LEU A 160 12.01 4.92 36.31
CA LEU A 160 12.90 4.12 37.13
C LEU A 160 14.18 4.90 37.44
N VAL A 161 14.82 5.48 36.43
CA VAL A 161 16.05 6.29 36.61
C VAL A 161 15.78 7.48 37.53
N ASN A 162 14.64 8.17 37.38
CA ASN A 162 14.23 9.25 38.28
C ASN A 162 13.98 8.79 39.72
N SER A 163 13.37 7.62 39.91
CA SER A 163 13.00 7.12 41.24
C SER A 163 14.18 6.67 42.10
N VAL A 164 15.27 6.20 41.47
CA VAL A 164 16.45 5.68 42.19
C VAL A 164 17.36 6.84 42.67
N GLY A 165 17.08 8.10 42.29
CA GLY A 165 17.78 9.28 42.81
C GLY A 165 19.27 9.36 42.46
N LEU A 166 19.77 8.49 41.58
CA LEU A 166 21.20 8.34 41.30
C LEU A 166 21.79 9.48 40.45
N VAL A 167 20.98 10.16 39.64
CA VAL A 167 21.41 11.26 38.75
C VAL A 167 20.23 12.20 38.49
N GLN A 168 20.42 13.52 38.65
CA GLN A 168 19.48 14.49 38.08
C GLN A 168 19.50 14.31 36.56
N LEU A 169 18.43 13.75 35.98
CA LEU A 169 18.35 13.52 34.53
C LEU A 169 18.48 14.85 33.79
N ASP A 170 19.68 15.16 33.35
CA ASP A 170 19.89 16.17 32.34
C ASP A 170 19.48 15.56 31.00
N TYR A 171 18.29 15.92 30.53
CA TYR A 171 17.73 15.47 29.26
C TYR A 171 18.64 15.81 28.07
N SER A 172 19.56 16.75 28.23
CA SER A 172 20.56 17.14 27.22
C SER A 172 21.79 16.23 27.22
N SER A 173 21.88 15.25 28.13
CA SER A 173 23.02 14.34 28.20
C SER A 173 23.12 13.48 26.92
N PRO A 174 24.33 13.33 26.35
CA PRO A 174 24.56 12.52 25.16
C PRO A 174 24.17 11.04 25.38
N TYR A 175 24.28 10.53 26.61
CA TYR A 175 23.92 9.16 26.95
C TYR A 175 22.41 8.91 26.88
N PHE A 176 21.60 9.85 27.39
CA PHE A 176 20.14 9.77 27.30
C PHE A 176 19.68 9.87 25.84
N THR A 177 20.26 10.79 25.08
CA THR A 177 20.00 10.95 23.65
C THR A 177 20.35 9.69 22.86
N GLY A 178 21.51 9.09 23.13
CA GLY A 178 21.95 7.84 22.49
C GLY A 178 21.01 6.66 22.81
N PHE A 179 20.58 6.52 24.07
CA PHE A 179 19.62 5.50 24.47
C PHE A 179 18.25 5.69 23.78
N ALA A 180 17.73 6.92 23.77
CA ALA A 180 16.47 7.22 23.10
C ALA A 180 16.53 6.94 21.59
N LEU A 181 17.63 7.32 20.94
CA LEU A 181 17.88 7.02 19.52
C LEU A 181 17.95 5.51 19.26
N LEU A 182 18.60 4.74 20.13
CA LEU A 182 18.68 3.29 20.00
C LEU A 182 17.31 2.63 20.11
N VAL A 183 16.48 3.03 21.08
CA VAL A 183 15.10 2.52 21.23
C VAL A 183 14.25 2.90 20.01
N PHE A 184 14.40 4.13 19.51
CA PHE A 184 13.69 4.59 18.32
C PHE A 184 14.09 3.79 17.07
N VAL A 185 15.39 3.58 16.83
CA VAL A 185 15.89 2.77 15.71
C VAL A 185 15.40 1.33 15.82
N ALA A 186 15.41 0.75 17.03
CA ALA A 186 14.88 -0.60 17.26
C ALA A 186 13.37 -0.67 16.90
N LEU A 187 12.57 0.29 17.36
CA LEU A 187 11.14 0.38 17.01
C LEU A 187 10.94 0.48 15.50
N LEU A 188 11.69 1.35 14.80
CA LEU A 188 11.62 1.49 13.35
C LEU A 188 11.95 0.18 12.62
N LEU A 189 13.00 -0.53 13.02
CA LEU A 189 13.38 -1.80 12.41
C LEU A 189 12.27 -2.85 12.58
N VAL A 190 11.64 -2.92 13.76
CA VAL A 190 10.52 -3.84 14.00
C VAL A 190 9.32 -3.47 13.13
N LEU A 191 8.97 -2.19 13.04
CA LEU A 191 7.86 -1.71 12.21
C LEU A 191 8.10 -1.98 10.71
N VAL A 192 9.30 -1.71 10.20
CA VAL A 192 9.65 -2.00 8.80
C VAL A 192 9.57 -3.50 8.53
N ASN A 193 10.09 -4.34 9.43
CA ASN A 193 10.00 -5.80 9.29
C ASN A 193 8.54 -6.29 9.25
N LEU A 194 7.70 -5.71 10.10
CA LEU A 194 6.27 -6.02 10.14
C LEU A 194 5.58 -5.61 8.83
N GLN A 195 5.86 -4.39 8.36
CA GLN A 195 5.32 -3.85 7.11
C GLN A 195 5.72 -4.72 5.92
N VAL A 196 6.98 -5.16 5.85
CA VAL A 196 7.46 -6.04 4.78
C VAL A 196 6.77 -7.40 4.83
N ASN A 197 6.60 -7.99 6.03
CA ASN A 197 5.90 -9.29 6.17
C ASN A 197 4.41 -9.19 5.83
N TRP A 198 3.78 -8.03 6.01
CA TRP A 198 2.36 -7.81 5.75
C TRP A 198 2.07 -7.07 4.44
N ASN A 199 3.09 -6.80 3.63
CA ASN A 199 2.94 -6.06 2.37
C ASN A 199 1.94 -6.74 1.41
N LEU A 200 1.88 -8.07 1.42
CA LEU A 200 0.97 -8.85 0.58
C LEU A 200 -0.39 -9.12 1.24
N ALA A 201 -0.61 -8.74 2.51
CA ALA A 201 -1.82 -9.08 3.24
C ALA A 201 -3.07 -8.53 2.53
N SER A 202 -3.01 -7.29 2.05
CA SER A 202 -4.11 -6.69 1.29
C SER A 202 -4.43 -7.43 0.00
N VAL A 203 -3.40 -7.99 -0.67
CA VAL A 203 -3.58 -8.79 -1.89
C VAL A 203 -4.19 -10.16 -1.56
N VAL A 204 -3.69 -10.81 -0.50
CA VAL A 204 -4.19 -12.10 0.01
C VAL A 204 -5.66 -12.00 0.38
N VAL A 205 -6.09 -10.89 0.99
CA VAL A 205 -7.50 -10.67 1.32
C VAL A 205 -8.38 -10.68 0.07
N VAL A 206 -7.97 -9.97 -0.98
CA VAL A 206 -8.76 -9.81 -2.21
C VAL A 206 -8.80 -11.12 -3.00
N VAL A 207 -7.66 -11.83 -3.08
CA VAL A 207 -7.55 -13.05 -3.90
C VAL A 207 -8.07 -14.28 -3.16
N GLU A 208 -7.69 -14.48 -1.90
CA GLU A 208 -8.07 -15.67 -1.12
C GLU A 208 -9.37 -15.48 -0.30
N SER A 209 -10.04 -14.32 -0.43
CA SER A 209 -11.26 -13.96 0.32
C SER A 209 -11.17 -14.24 1.83
N SER A 210 -9.99 -13.95 2.41
CA SER A 210 -9.71 -14.21 3.83
C SER A 210 -9.81 -12.94 4.67
N TRP A 211 -10.21 -13.08 5.95
CA TRP A 211 -10.56 -11.96 6.82
C TRP A 211 -9.73 -11.97 8.11
N GLY A 212 -9.46 -10.78 8.66
CA GLY A 212 -8.86 -10.61 9.99
C GLY A 212 -7.37 -10.94 10.06
N PHE A 213 -6.96 -11.79 11.01
CA PHE A 213 -5.54 -12.13 11.22
C PHE A 213 -5.01 -13.23 10.28
N LYS A 214 -5.91 -14.04 9.70
CA LYS A 214 -5.57 -15.10 8.74
C LYS A 214 -4.74 -14.59 7.54
N PRO A 215 -5.13 -13.51 6.83
CA PRO A 215 -4.34 -12.95 5.73
C PRO A 215 -2.98 -12.41 6.15
N LEU A 216 -2.83 -11.87 7.37
CA LEU A 216 -1.55 -11.38 7.88
C LEU A 216 -0.54 -12.51 8.08
N LYS A 217 -0.99 -13.62 8.69
CA LYS A 217 -0.14 -14.82 8.87
C LYS A 217 0.24 -15.41 7.52
N ARG A 218 -0.71 -15.49 6.59
CA ARG A 218 -0.52 -16.00 5.24
C ARG A 218 0.46 -15.15 4.42
N SER A 219 0.34 -13.83 4.49
CA SER A 219 1.31 -12.90 3.87
C SER A 219 2.72 -13.16 4.40
N SER A 220 2.87 -13.32 5.73
CA SER A 220 4.19 -13.57 6.31
C SER A 220 4.78 -14.93 5.89
N SER A 221 3.97 -15.96 5.63
CA SER A 221 4.46 -17.22 5.09
C SER A 221 4.90 -17.09 3.62
N LEU A 222 4.12 -16.38 2.79
CA LEU A 222 4.40 -16.24 1.36
C LEU A 222 5.67 -15.42 1.07
N ILE A 223 5.93 -14.41 1.90
CA ILE A 223 7.10 -13.53 1.74
C ILE A 223 8.38 -14.21 2.30
N LYS A 224 8.26 -15.31 3.04
CA LYS A 224 9.42 -16.03 3.60
C LYS A 224 10.31 -16.53 2.45
N GLY A 225 11.56 -16.07 2.43
CA GLY A 225 12.50 -16.32 1.33
C GLY A 225 12.69 -15.15 0.35
N TYR A 226 11.72 -14.23 0.26
CA TYR A 226 11.76 -13.07 -0.65
C TYR A 226 11.59 -11.72 0.07
N LYS A 227 11.81 -11.70 1.40
CA LYS A 227 11.75 -10.49 2.23
C LYS A 227 12.60 -9.35 1.69
N LEU A 228 13.80 -9.64 1.18
CA LEU A 228 14.69 -8.62 0.63
C LEU A 228 14.11 -7.97 -0.63
N VAL A 229 13.46 -8.74 -1.49
CA VAL A 229 12.78 -8.19 -2.68
C VAL A 229 11.58 -7.36 -2.27
N ALA A 230 10.74 -7.87 -1.36
CA ALA A 230 9.59 -7.11 -0.85
C ALA A 230 10.04 -5.80 -0.17
N LEU A 231 11.11 -5.84 0.62
CA LEU A 231 11.73 -4.67 1.26
C LEU A 231 12.25 -3.69 0.21
N SER A 232 12.97 -4.17 -0.80
CA SER A 232 13.53 -3.28 -1.81
C SER A 232 12.46 -2.66 -2.71
N LEU A 233 11.37 -3.40 -3.00
CA LEU A 233 10.20 -2.86 -3.69
C LEU A 233 9.55 -1.75 -2.86
N TYR A 234 9.33 -1.99 -1.57
CA TYR A 234 8.77 -1.00 -0.65
C TYR A 234 9.66 0.24 -0.54
N LEU A 235 10.97 0.08 -0.37
CA LEU A 235 11.93 1.18 -0.31
C LEU A 235 11.96 1.98 -1.61
N TYR A 236 11.93 1.31 -2.78
CA TYR A 236 11.88 1.97 -4.07
C TYR A 236 10.70 2.94 -4.12
N TYR A 237 9.46 2.46 -3.96
CA TYR A 237 8.29 3.35 -4.04
C TYR A 237 8.24 4.37 -2.90
N SER A 238 8.71 4.03 -1.70
CA SER A 238 8.78 4.96 -0.56
C SER A 238 9.75 6.12 -0.82
N VAL A 239 10.93 5.86 -1.37
CA VAL A 239 11.91 6.90 -1.71
C VAL A 239 11.37 7.79 -2.84
N PHE A 240 10.80 7.22 -3.90
CA PHE A 240 10.23 8.01 -4.99
C PHE A 240 9.08 8.90 -4.53
N THR A 241 8.15 8.37 -3.72
CA THR A 241 7.06 9.16 -3.16
C THR A 241 7.56 10.22 -2.17
N GLY A 242 8.55 9.91 -1.34
CA GLY A 242 9.16 10.84 -0.40
C GLY A 242 9.87 12.02 -1.08
N ILE A 243 10.73 11.75 -2.07
CA ILE A 243 11.40 12.79 -2.87
C ILE A 243 10.36 13.67 -3.58
N PHE A 244 9.29 13.06 -4.08
CA PHE A 244 8.23 13.77 -4.78
C PHE A 244 7.44 14.72 -3.86
N ILE A 245 7.08 14.26 -2.67
CA ILE A 245 6.40 15.09 -1.67
C ILE A 245 7.34 16.22 -1.22
N TRP A 246 8.60 15.90 -0.95
CA TRP A 246 9.61 16.89 -0.56
C TRP A 246 9.77 17.98 -1.62
N SER A 247 9.95 17.62 -2.89
CA SER A 247 10.11 18.58 -3.98
C SER A 247 8.87 19.45 -4.18
N HIS A 248 7.67 18.86 -4.08
CA HIS A 248 6.41 19.62 -4.12
C HIS A 248 6.32 20.63 -2.97
N THR A 249 6.66 20.24 -1.74
CA THR A 249 6.63 21.14 -0.59
C THR A 249 7.68 22.26 -0.69
N ALA A 250 8.89 21.94 -1.14
CA ALA A 250 9.96 22.93 -1.34
C ALA A 250 9.59 23.94 -2.43
N LEU A 251 9.03 23.47 -3.55
CA LEU A 251 8.55 24.33 -4.63
C LEU A 251 7.40 25.23 -4.16
N SER A 252 6.48 24.69 -3.35
CA SER A 252 5.37 25.46 -2.77
C SER A 252 5.86 26.61 -1.89
N MET A 253 6.86 26.39 -1.05
CA MET A 253 7.44 27.44 -0.21
C MET A 253 8.13 28.54 -1.03
N TYR A 254 8.87 28.16 -2.08
CA TYR A 254 9.55 29.13 -2.95
C TYR A 254 8.57 30.01 -3.73
N LEU A 255 7.51 29.41 -4.29
CA LEU A 255 6.53 30.12 -5.13
C LEU A 255 5.58 31.01 -4.32
N ASN A 256 5.31 30.70 -3.06
CA ASN A 256 4.44 31.52 -2.19
C ASN A 256 5.01 32.93 -1.91
N ASN A 257 6.33 33.13 -2.13
CA ASN A 257 6.98 34.43 -2.01
C ASN A 257 6.94 35.27 -3.31
N SER A 258 6.38 34.74 -4.40
CA SER A 258 6.36 35.40 -5.71
C SER A 258 4.93 35.63 -6.21
N ASP A 259 4.60 36.86 -6.61
CA ASP A 259 3.28 37.22 -7.16
C ASP A 259 2.98 36.63 -8.55
N TRP A 260 3.96 35.96 -9.17
CA TRP A 260 4.04 35.66 -10.59
C TRP A 260 3.05 34.58 -11.09
N LEU A 261 2.43 33.77 -10.23
CA LEU A 261 1.64 32.59 -10.66
C LEU A 261 0.24 32.48 -10.02
N LYS A 262 -0.39 33.61 -9.71
CA LYS A 262 -1.57 33.70 -8.82
C LYS A 262 -2.83 32.92 -9.21
N ASN A 263 -3.02 32.48 -10.48
CA ASN A 263 -4.21 31.70 -10.88
C ASN A 263 -3.91 30.37 -11.61
N TRP A 264 -3.02 30.33 -12.60
CA TRP A 264 -2.73 29.08 -13.35
C TRP A 264 -1.70 28.18 -12.66
N GLY A 265 -0.81 28.78 -11.86
CA GLY A 265 0.24 28.08 -11.14
C GLY A 265 -0.27 27.11 -10.11
N PHE A 266 -1.26 27.54 -9.34
CA PHE A 266 -1.88 26.75 -8.29
C PHE A 266 -2.55 25.49 -8.83
N VAL A 267 -3.24 25.60 -9.98
CA VAL A 267 -3.88 24.45 -10.63
C VAL A 267 -2.84 23.45 -11.11
N LEU A 268 -1.80 23.90 -11.81
CA LEU A 268 -0.71 23.02 -12.25
C LEU A 268 0.03 22.39 -11.06
N GLN A 269 0.23 23.16 -10.00
CA GLN A 269 0.89 22.73 -8.77
C GLN A 269 0.10 21.67 -8.01
N ILE A 270 -1.22 21.56 -8.17
CA ILE A 270 -2.01 20.49 -7.53
C ILE A 270 -2.24 19.32 -8.50
N VAL A 271 -2.55 19.62 -9.76
CA VAL A 271 -2.89 18.61 -10.76
C VAL A 271 -1.68 17.73 -11.10
N PHE A 272 -0.52 18.35 -11.34
CA PHE A 272 0.70 17.60 -11.66
C PHE A 272 1.10 16.61 -10.56
N PRO A 273 1.21 16.99 -9.27
CA PRO A 273 1.51 16.02 -8.23
C PRO A 273 0.41 15.03 -7.94
N SER A 274 -0.85 15.40 -8.10
CA SER A 274 -1.94 14.45 -7.94
C SER A 274 -1.82 13.34 -8.97
N THR A 275 -1.71 13.70 -10.24
CA THR A 275 -1.55 12.72 -11.33
C THR A 275 -0.31 11.85 -11.17
N LEU A 276 0.85 12.41 -10.83
CA LEU A 276 2.06 11.61 -10.64
C LEU A 276 1.93 10.64 -9.45
N LEU A 277 1.35 11.10 -8.34
CA LEU A 277 1.08 10.27 -7.17
C LEU A 277 0.09 9.13 -7.50
N THR A 278 -0.94 9.38 -8.33
CA THR A 278 -1.84 8.30 -8.78
C THR A 278 -1.10 7.21 -9.54
N LEU A 279 -0.18 7.59 -10.43
CA LEU A 279 0.60 6.62 -11.21
C LEU A 279 1.53 5.81 -10.31
N LEU A 280 2.16 6.45 -9.31
CA LEU A 280 3.00 5.74 -8.33
C LEU A 280 2.18 4.76 -7.50
N PHE A 281 1.00 5.14 -7.01
CA PHE A 281 0.13 4.22 -6.25
C PHE A 281 -0.40 3.06 -7.09
N LEU A 282 -0.82 3.33 -8.34
CA LEU A 282 -1.24 2.27 -9.27
C LEU A 282 -0.10 1.25 -9.47
N GLN A 283 1.09 1.76 -9.76
CA GLN A 283 2.27 0.96 -10.06
C GLN A 283 2.76 0.19 -8.82
N TYR A 284 2.65 0.77 -7.63
CA TYR A 284 2.93 0.09 -6.35
C TYR A 284 1.95 -1.06 -6.09
N MET A 285 0.64 -0.82 -6.20
CA MET A 285 -0.38 -1.84 -5.99
C MET A 285 -0.23 -2.99 -7.01
N ALA A 286 -0.01 -2.67 -8.28
CA ALA A 286 0.23 -3.67 -9.31
C ALA A 286 1.54 -4.45 -9.12
N ALA A 287 2.59 -3.82 -8.62
CA ALA A 287 3.84 -4.52 -8.33
C ALA A 287 3.69 -5.49 -7.14
N ASN A 288 2.92 -5.11 -6.12
CA ASN A 288 2.62 -5.99 -4.99
C ASN A 288 1.79 -7.21 -5.39
N THR A 289 0.84 -7.04 -6.32
CA THR A 289 0.01 -8.15 -6.80
C THR A 289 0.80 -9.10 -7.68
N VAL A 290 1.68 -8.58 -8.54
CA VAL A 290 2.64 -9.39 -9.31
C VAL A 290 3.60 -10.13 -8.37
N LEU A 291 4.16 -9.46 -7.35
CA LEU A 291 5.00 -10.09 -6.33
C LEU A 291 4.26 -11.24 -5.63
N TYR A 292 2.99 -11.06 -5.28
CA TYR A 292 2.16 -12.13 -4.73
C TYR A 292 2.03 -13.32 -5.69
N MET A 293 1.74 -13.08 -6.97
CA MET A 293 1.63 -14.16 -7.98
C MET A 293 2.93 -14.96 -8.10
N TYR A 294 4.07 -14.28 -8.13
CA TYR A 294 5.35 -14.95 -8.15
C TYR A 294 5.65 -15.72 -6.86
N CYS A 295 5.38 -15.13 -5.68
CA CYS A 295 5.53 -15.85 -4.42
C CYS A 295 4.69 -17.12 -4.41
N LYS A 296 3.45 -17.06 -4.91
CA LYS A 296 2.56 -18.21 -5.04
C LYS A 296 3.08 -19.25 -6.05
N ALA A 297 3.69 -18.80 -7.16
CA ALA A 297 4.33 -19.67 -8.15
C ALA A 297 5.44 -20.51 -7.55
N ILE A 298 6.30 -19.87 -6.75
CA ILE A 298 7.49 -20.48 -6.20
C ILE A 298 7.15 -21.49 -5.09
N HIS A 299 6.06 -21.26 -4.36
CA HIS A 299 5.54 -22.23 -3.38
C HIS A 299 4.81 -23.41 -4.05
N GLY A 300 4.72 -23.47 -5.38
CA GLY A 300 4.06 -24.55 -6.13
C GLY A 300 2.53 -24.49 -6.12
N GLU A 301 1.94 -23.55 -5.39
CA GLU A 301 0.49 -23.39 -5.28
C GLU A 301 -0.13 -22.80 -6.57
N LEU A 302 0.64 -22.05 -7.36
CA LEU A 302 0.13 -21.45 -8.60
C LEU A 302 -0.15 -22.48 -9.69
N ALA A 303 0.65 -23.54 -9.81
CA ALA A 303 0.43 -24.56 -10.85
C ALA A 303 -0.89 -25.33 -10.63
N LEU A 304 -1.25 -25.54 -9.36
CA LEU A 304 -2.50 -26.20 -8.97
C LEU A 304 -3.71 -25.28 -9.18
N GLU A 305 -3.57 -23.98 -8.91
CA GLU A 305 -4.62 -22.99 -9.16
C GLU A 305 -4.81 -22.72 -10.66
N ILE A 306 -3.72 -22.66 -11.44
CA ILE A 306 -3.75 -22.65 -12.91
C ILE A 306 -4.57 -23.86 -13.39
N ALA A 307 -4.23 -25.07 -12.93
CA ALA A 307 -4.96 -26.28 -13.33
C ALA A 307 -6.44 -26.24 -12.95
N ASP A 308 -6.79 -25.81 -11.73
CA ASP A 308 -8.18 -25.73 -11.25
C ASP A 308 -8.98 -24.61 -11.94
N GLU A 309 -8.35 -23.47 -12.24
CA GLU A 309 -8.98 -22.33 -12.88
C GLU A 309 -9.20 -22.55 -14.38
N PHE A 310 -8.30 -23.29 -15.04
CA PHE A 310 -8.55 -23.80 -16.40
C PHE A 310 -9.54 -24.98 -16.38
N ALA A 311 -9.50 -25.87 -15.38
CA ALA A 311 -10.46 -26.99 -15.26
C ALA A 311 -11.92 -26.54 -15.11
N LYS A 312 -12.17 -25.42 -14.41
CA LYS A 312 -13.52 -24.82 -14.32
C LYS A 312 -14.05 -24.27 -15.64
N GLU A 313 -13.17 -24.00 -16.61
CA GLU A 313 -13.51 -23.45 -17.92
C GLU A 313 -13.54 -24.52 -19.02
N TYR A 314 -12.96 -25.70 -18.77
CA TYR A 314 -13.24 -26.89 -19.56
C TYR A 314 -14.62 -27.43 -19.20
N VAL A 315 -15.63 -27.05 -19.99
CA VAL A 315 -16.86 -27.84 -20.11
C VAL A 315 -16.40 -29.25 -20.49
N SER A 316 -16.68 -30.24 -19.64
CA SER A 316 -16.57 -31.63 -20.01
C SER A 316 -17.44 -31.81 -21.26
N LEU A 317 -16.79 -31.92 -22.42
CA LEU A 317 -17.48 -32.37 -23.62
C LEU A 317 -18.09 -33.73 -23.23
N PRO A 318 -19.41 -33.94 -23.42
CA PRO A 318 -19.92 -35.28 -23.35
C PRO A 318 -19.15 -36.05 -24.43
N PHE A 319 -18.20 -36.87 -24.00
CA PHE A 319 -17.68 -37.89 -24.88
C PHE A 319 -18.91 -38.73 -25.22
N ASP A 320 -19.20 -38.80 -26.52
CA ASP A 320 -20.22 -39.65 -27.08
C ASP A 320 -19.87 -41.09 -26.68
N ASP A 321 -20.39 -41.55 -25.54
CA ASP A 321 -20.21 -42.90 -24.94
C ASP A 321 -20.73 -44.03 -25.85
N GLY A 322 -21.08 -43.73 -27.10
CA GLY A 322 -21.64 -44.67 -28.07
C GLY A 322 -20.75 -45.00 -29.28
N LYS A 323 -19.57 -44.37 -29.48
CA LYS A 323 -18.74 -44.66 -30.67
C LYS A 323 -17.39 -45.27 -30.33
N VAL A 324 -17.36 -46.59 -30.52
CA VAL A 324 -16.19 -47.48 -30.59
C VAL A 324 -14.97 -46.81 -31.24
N PRO A 325 -13.74 -47.02 -30.70
CA PRO A 325 -12.53 -46.48 -31.30
C PRO A 325 -12.30 -47.09 -32.69
N HIS A 326 -12.31 -46.25 -33.72
CA HIS A 326 -11.78 -46.63 -35.03
C HIS A 326 -10.26 -46.84 -34.92
N LEU A 327 -9.85 -48.10 -34.80
CA LEU A 327 -8.47 -48.53 -35.01
C LEU A 327 -8.09 -48.26 -36.47
N VAL A 328 -7.36 -47.17 -36.71
CA VAL A 328 -6.67 -46.94 -37.97
C VAL A 328 -5.35 -47.69 -37.90
N SER A 329 -5.30 -48.91 -38.43
CA SER A 329 -4.05 -49.63 -38.67
C SER A 329 -3.42 -49.11 -39.96
N VAL A 330 -2.30 -48.40 -39.85
CA VAL A 330 -1.44 -48.08 -40.99
C VAL A 330 -0.57 -49.29 -41.27
N SER A 331 -0.90 -50.06 -42.31
CA SER A 331 -0.02 -51.07 -42.86
C SER A 331 1.02 -50.41 -43.75
N TYR A 332 2.28 -50.47 -43.39
CA TYR A 332 3.38 -50.11 -44.28
C TYR A 332 3.49 -51.16 -45.39
N ALA A 333 3.32 -50.72 -46.64
CA ALA A 333 3.68 -51.52 -47.80
C ALA A 333 5.14 -51.22 -48.15
N THR A 334 6.00 -52.20 -47.86
CA THR A 334 7.38 -52.46 -48.33
C THR A 334 8.39 -51.34 -48.39
#